data_AF-A0A9J6FK62-F1
#
_entry.id   AF-A0A9J6FK62-F1
#
_cell.length_a   1.000
_cell.length_b   1.000
_cell.length_c   1.000
_cell.angle_alpha   90.00
_cell.angle_beta   90.00
_cell.angle_gamma   90.00
#
_symmetry.space_group_name_H-M   'P 1'
#
loop_
_entity.id
_entity.type
_entity.pdbx_description
1 polymer ?
#
loop_
_entity_poly.entity_id
_entity_poly.type
_entity_poly.pdbx_seq_one_letter_code
_entity_poly.pdbx_strand_id
1 'polypeptide(L)'
;MAKERLMEEQRRAQLCLHESTWAPLTDTCVKVLVQNHLDELCSAFKGLLNDDKIDELRHVFELVSFKPCGLRELRSSFEAYVEQYGLCFVESLMEAAELQPELYITTLINIISKFKELALTAFSDDAGFADSVDKGCAKFINKNAVTRLAKSSKKSAELLAKYCDTLLRRVKYGGESETELSLNQAMMVFNYIEDKDTFFRVLYEAAGPEAVATIVHRRTRGEQHGLKTSAGLQFRLQLEATAHVQGPVRE
;
A
#
# COMPACT_ATOMS: atom_id res chain seq x y z
N MET A 1 11.43 20.23 20.80
CA MET A 1 12.72 20.92 21.01
C MET A 1 13.45 21.32 19.72
N ALA A 2 13.97 20.41 18.87
CA ALA A 2 14.78 20.83 17.70
C ALA A 2 13.99 21.66 16.65
N LYS A 3 12.80 21.20 16.26
CA LYS A 3 11.89 21.94 15.35
C LYS A 3 11.53 23.33 15.88
N GLU A 4 11.19 23.42 17.15
CA GLU A 4 10.82 24.69 17.80
C GLU A 4 11.99 25.67 17.76
N ARG A 5 13.22 25.21 18.02
CA ARG A 5 14.42 26.05 17.91
C ARG A 5 14.67 26.52 16.50
N LEU A 6 14.44 25.67 15.49
CA LEU A 6 14.59 26.05 14.08
C LEU A 6 13.57 27.13 13.67
N MET A 7 12.29 26.96 14.06
CA MET A 7 11.25 27.96 13.81
C MET A 7 11.47 29.26 14.57
N GLU A 8 11.93 29.18 15.82
CA GLU A 8 12.27 30.34 16.64
C GLU A 8 13.41 31.15 16.00
N GLU A 9 14.46 30.47 15.55
CA GLU A 9 15.61 31.12 14.92
C GLU A 9 15.25 31.73 13.56
N GLN A 10 14.41 31.05 12.77
CA GLN A 10 13.89 31.61 11.52
C GLN A 10 13.06 32.89 11.77
N ARG A 11 12.20 32.88 12.80
CA ARG A 11 11.42 34.07 13.18
C ARG A 11 12.31 35.21 13.68
N ARG A 12 13.34 34.89 14.48
CA ARG A 12 14.30 35.88 14.98
C ARG A 12 15.09 36.53 13.85
N ALA A 13 15.52 35.74 12.87
CA ALA A 13 16.22 36.24 11.68
C ALA A 13 15.37 37.25 10.90
N GLN A 14 14.07 36.98 10.75
CA GLN A 14 13.15 37.88 10.07
C GLN A 14 12.94 39.21 10.80
N LEU A 15 13.05 39.22 12.14
CA LEU A 15 12.88 40.43 12.95
C LEU A 15 14.15 41.27 13.06
N CYS A 16 15.32 40.62 13.03
CA CYS A 16 16.58 41.24 13.43
C CYS A 16 17.64 41.34 12.32
N LEU A 17 17.51 40.57 11.23
CA LEU A 17 18.52 40.44 10.20
C LEU A 17 17.99 40.77 8.81
N HIS A 18 18.89 41.20 7.93
CA HIS A 18 18.58 41.48 6.52
C HIS A 18 18.16 40.21 5.77
N GLU A 19 17.22 40.33 4.83
CA GLU A 19 16.62 39.21 4.08
C GLU A 19 17.63 38.27 3.40
N SER A 20 18.76 38.81 2.96
CA SER A 20 19.85 38.03 2.34
C SER A 20 20.50 37.01 3.28
N THR A 21 20.32 37.14 4.60
CA THR A 21 20.91 36.25 5.60
C THR A 21 20.00 35.08 5.98
N TRP A 22 18.71 35.13 5.64
CA TRP A 22 17.73 34.15 6.11
C TRP A 22 17.98 32.75 5.58
N ALA A 23 18.27 32.61 4.28
CA ALA A 23 18.56 31.32 3.68
C ALA A 23 19.88 30.71 4.20
N PRO A 24 21.03 31.42 4.22
CA PRO A 24 22.28 30.90 4.79
C PRO A 24 22.16 30.48 6.27
N LEU A 25 21.43 31.24 7.08
CA LEU A 25 21.19 30.89 8.48
C LEU A 25 20.33 29.62 8.59
N THR A 26 19.23 29.54 7.84
CA THR A 26 18.35 28.37 7.82
C THR A 26 19.13 27.12 7.41
N ASP A 27 19.94 27.20 6.36
CA ASP A 27 20.78 26.08 5.89
C ASP A 27 21.77 25.64 6.97
N THR A 28 22.36 26.59 7.70
CA THR A 28 23.29 26.28 8.80
C THR A 28 22.55 25.60 9.96
N CYS A 29 21.37 26.09 10.34
CA CYS A 29 20.54 25.46 11.37
C CYS A 29 20.10 24.05 10.97
N VAL A 30 19.62 23.84 9.74
CA VAL A 30 19.25 22.52 9.22
C VAL A 30 20.45 21.58 9.21
N LYS A 31 21.63 22.08 8.81
CA LYS A 31 22.85 21.27 8.83
C LYS A 31 23.20 20.80 10.24
N VAL A 32 23.22 21.71 11.21
CA VAL A 32 23.64 21.39 12.59
C VAL A 32 22.59 20.57 13.33
N LEU A 33 21.31 20.91 13.21
CA LEU A 33 20.23 20.29 13.99
C LEU A 33 19.65 19.02 13.36
N VAL A 34 19.80 18.85 12.04
CA VAL A 34 19.19 17.74 11.29
C VAL A 34 20.26 16.90 10.60
N GLN A 35 21.04 17.51 9.71
CA GLN A 35 21.95 16.74 8.83
C GLN A 35 23.02 15.99 9.62
N ASN A 36 23.62 16.62 10.63
CA ASN A 36 24.66 15.98 11.45
C ASN A 36 24.13 14.84 12.33
N HIS A 37 22.80 14.73 12.49
CA HIS A 37 22.13 13.74 13.34
C HIS A 37 21.24 12.80 12.53
N LEU A 38 21.35 12.80 11.19
CA LEU A 38 20.43 12.05 10.34
C LEU A 38 20.51 10.54 10.58
N ASP A 39 21.71 10.00 10.79
CA ASP A 39 21.91 8.57 11.09
C ASP A 39 21.22 8.16 12.41
N GLU A 40 21.33 8.98 13.45
CA GLU A 40 20.67 8.76 14.74
C GLU A 40 19.15 8.82 14.60
N LEU A 41 18.64 9.79 13.82
CA LEU A 41 17.21 9.94 13.52
C LEU A 41 16.68 8.74 12.72
N CYS A 42 17.43 8.26 11.72
CA CYS A 42 17.08 7.07 10.94
C CYS A 42 17.11 5.79 11.78
N SER A 43 18.07 5.66 12.71
CA SER A 43 18.13 4.55 13.66
C SER A 43 16.93 4.58 14.62
N ALA A 44 16.63 5.75 15.18
CA ALA A 44 15.48 5.93 16.07
C ALA A 44 14.17 5.66 15.34
N PHE A 45 14.03 6.10 14.08
CA PHE A 45 12.83 5.92 13.26
C PHE A 45 12.37 4.45 13.19
N LYS A 46 13.30 3.50 13.01
CA LYS A 46 12.97 2.07 13.03
C LYS A 46 12.44 1.59 14.38
N GLY A 47 13.04 2.06 15.48
CA GLY A 47 12.56 1.75 16.83
C GLY A 47 11.16 2.32 17.09
N LEU A 48 10.91 3.56 16.64
CA LEU A 48 9.60 4.20 16.75
C LEU A 48 8.52 3.49 15.93
N LEU A 49 8.88 2.94 14.76
CA LEU A 49 7.99 2.10 13.95
C LEU A 49 7.62 0.78 14.65
N ASN A 50 8.57 0.15 15.35
CA ASN A 50 8.31 -1.07 16.13
C ASN A 50 7.42 -0.81 17.34
N ASP A 51 7.61 0.34 17.98
CA ASP A 51 6.87 0.75 19.19
C ASP A 51 5.50 1.40 18.87
N ASP A 52 5.13 1.53 17.59
CA ASP A 52 3.93 2.23 17.11
C ASP A 52 3.80 3.67 17.69
N LYS A 53 4.93 4.38 17.84
CA LYS A 53 5.04 5.74 18.40
C LYS A 53 4.75 6.83 17.36
N ILE A 54 3.48 7.00 17.03
CA ILE A 54 3.00 7.86 15.91
C ILE A 54 3.40 9.33 16.07
N ASP A 55 3.29 9.90 17.28
CA ASP A 55 3.59 11.32 17.49
C ASP A 55 5.10 11.60 17.39
N GLU A 56 5.94 10.68 17.86
CA GLU A 56 7.38 10.76 17.70
C GLU A 56 7.80 10.57 16.23
N LEU A 57 7.15 9.66 15.49
CA LEU A 57 7.35 9.50 14.04
C LEU A 57 7.01 10.81 13.31
N ARG A 58 5.92 11.47 13.69
CA ARG A 58 5.55 12.78 13.14
C ARG A 58 6.62 13.83 13.40
N HIS A 59 7.15 13.91 14.62
CA HIS A 59 8.22 14.86 14.94
C HIS A 59 9.50 14.61 14.14
N VAL A 60 9.88 13.34 13.95
CA VAL A 60 11.04 12.97 13.12
C VAL A 60 10.81 13.38 11.67
N PHE A 61 9.64 13.06 11.11
CA PHE A 61 9.26 13.44 9.74
C PHE A 61 9.29 14.96 9.54
N GLU A 62 8.65 15.72 10.42
CA GLU A 62 8.61 17.17 10.33
C GLU A 62 10.01 17.78 10.40
N LEU A 63 10.88 17.27 11.28
CA LEU A 63 12.26 17.76 11.42
C LEU A 63 13.09 17.47 10.16
N VAL A 64 12.95 16.27 9.59
CA VAL A 64 13.68 15.84 8.41
C VAL A 64 13.12 16.46 7.12
N SER A 65 11.85 16.88 7.12
CA SER A 65 11.22 17.52 5.94
C SER A 65 11.89 18.83 5.52
N PHE A 66 12.59 19.52 6.43
CA PHE A 66 13.43 20.68 6.12
C PHE A 66 14.63 20.33 5.22
N LYS A 67 14.98 19.05 5.05
CA LYS A 67 16.05 18.57 4.17
C LYS A 67 15.51 17.53 3.18
N PRO A 68 15.35 17.87 1.88
CA PRO A 68 14.84 16.93 0.88
C PRO A 68 15.63 15.62 0.76
N CYS A 69 16.96 15.65 0.99
CA CYS A 69 17.79 14.45 0.98
C CYS A 69 17.47 13.48 2.14
N GLY A 70 17.16 13.99 3.33
CA GLY A 70 16.90 13.15 4.50
C GLY A 70 15.56 12.38 4.39
N LEU A 71 14.57 12.97 3.71
CA LEU A 71 13.31 12.27 3.44
C LEU A 71 13.51 11.03 2.56
N ARG A 72 14.51 11.02 1.68
CA ARG A 72 14.81 9.85 0.83
C ARG A 72 15.20 8.64 1.68
N GLU A 73 16.05 8.83 2.69
CA GLU A 73 16.53 7.76 3.55
C GLU A 73 15.42 7.21 4.45
N LEU A 74 14.59 8.09 5.03
CA LEU A 74 13.43 7.68 5.81
C LEU A 74 12.41 6.89 4.97
N ARG A 75 12.10 7.36 3.75
CA ARG A 75 11.21 6.65 2.82
C ARG A 75 11.74 5.26 2.47
N SER A 76 13.04 5.16 2.14
CA SER A 76 13.66 3.87 1.84
C SER A 76 13.66 2.93 3.06
N SER A 77 13.90 3.45 4.26
CA SER A 77 13.82 2.67 5.50
C SER A 77 12.39 2.23 5.80
N PHE A 78 11.40 3.07 5.50
CA PHE A 78 9.98 2.76 5.69
C PHE A 78 9.50 1.70 4.70
N GLU A 79 9.86 1.81 3.43
CA GLU A 79 9.56 0.78 2.40
C GLU A 79 10.07 -0.59 2.84
N ALA A 80 11.34 -0.67 3.29
CA ALA A 80 11.94 -1.92 3.77
C ALA A 80 11.24 -2.45 5.04
N TYR A 81 10.81 -1.56 5.93
CA TYR A 81 10.06 -1.94 7.13
C TYR A 81 8.70 -2.55 6.78
N VAL A 82 7.93 -1.92 5.89
CA VAL A 82 6.63 -2.43 5.42
C VAL A 82 6.79 -3.81 4.78
N GLU A 83 7.80 -3.96 3.91
CA GLU A 83 8.12 -5.25 3.27
C GLU A 83 8.44 -6.32 4.32
N GLN A 84 9.35 -6.05 5.25
CA GLN A 84 9.76 -7.02 6.27
C GLN A 84 8.63 -7.37 7.24
N TYR A 85 7.85 -6.38 7.69
CA TYR A 85 6.69 -6.60 8.55
C TYR A 85 5.67 -7.52 7.88
N GLY A 86 5.35 -7.24 6.61
CA GLY A 86 4.44 -8.07 5.82
C GLY A 86 4.93 -9.51 5.65
N LEU A 87 6.22 -9.68 5.36
CA LEU A 87 6.84 -11.00 5.22
C LEU A 87 6.75 -11.82 6.50
N CYS A 88 7.16 -11.25 7.64
CA CYS A 88 7.14 -11.95 8.93
C CYS A 88 5.71 -12.35 9.34
N PHE A 89 4.73 -11.49 9.10
CA PHE A 89 3.34 -11.79 9.44
C PHE A 89 2.78 -12.91 8.55
N VAL A 90 3.05 -12.88 7.25
CA VAL A 90 2.62 -13.94 6.32
C VAL A 90 3.33 -15.27 6.63
N GLU A 91 4.59 -15.23 7.07
CA GLU A 91 5.34 -16.41 7.49
C GLU A 91 4.65 -17.14 8.66
N SER A 92 4.07 -16.39 9.61
CA SER A 92 3.30 -16.99 10.70
C SER A 92 2.00 -17.70 10.25
N LEU A 93 1.52 -17.42 9.04
CA LEU A 93 0.28 -17.98 8.49
C LEU A 93 0.52 -19.11 7.48
N MET A 94 1.76 -19.52 7.24
CA MET A 94 2.11 -20.46 6.17
C MET A 94 1.28 -21.74 6.14
N GLU A 95 1.09 -22.38 7.30
CA GLU A 95 0.39 -23.66 7.40
C GLU A 95 -1.14 -23.50 7.27
N ALA A 96 -1.68 -22.35 7.69
CA ALA A 96 -3.11 -22.07 7.66
C ALA A 96 -3.57 -21.44 6.35
N ALA A 97 -2.71 -20.75 5.61
CA ALA A 97 -3.08 -19.91 4.46
C ALA A 97 -3.75 -20.70 3.32
N GLU A 98 -3.33 -21.95 3.08
CA GLU A 98 -3.95 -22.78 2.05
C GLU A 98 -5.35 -23.28 2.43
N LEU A 99 -5.55 -23.57 3.72
CA LEU A 99 -6.83 -24.04 4.26
C LEU A 99 -7.79 -22.88 4.56
N GLN A 100 -7.26 -21.67 4.80
CA GLN A 100 -8.03 -20.49 5.21
C GLN A 100 -7.66 -19.25 4.37
N PRO A 101 -8.16 -19.17 3.11
CA PRO A 101 -7.95 -17.99 2.26
C PRO A 101 -8.47 -16.68 2.88
N GLU A 102 -9.57 -16.74 3.64
CA GLU A 102 -10.17 -15.58 4.33
C GLU A 102 -9.19 -14.98 5.37
N LEU A 103 -8.51 -15.83 6.16
CA LEU A 103 -7.52 -15.39 7.14
C LEU A 103 -6.32 -14.72 6.46
N TYR A 104 -5.82 -15.34 5.39
CA TYR A 104 -4.69 -14.81 4.61
C TYR A 104 -5.02 -13.43 4.03
N ILE A 105 -6.14 -13.29 3.31
CA ILE A 105 -6.49 -12.02 2.65
C ILE A 105 -6.83 -10.93 3.67
N THR A 106 -7.57 -11.25 4.73
CA THR A 106 -7.89 -10.28 5.79
C THR A 106 -6.62 -9.75 6.46
N THR A 107 -5.62 -10.62 6.67
CA THR A 107 -4.31 -10.20 7.20
C THR A 107 -3.62 -9.21 6.26
N LEU A 108 -3.60 -9.47 4.94
CA LEU A 108 -3.03 -8.54 3.97
C LEU A 108 -3.75 -7.17 4.00
N ILE A 109 -5.08 -7.18 4.06
CA ILE A 109 -5.91 -5.97 4.15
C ILE A 109 -5.53 -5.16 5.41
N ASN A 110 -5.40 -5.82 6.56
CA ASN A 110 -5.04 -5.16 7.81
C ASN A 110 -3.66 -4.51 7.75
N ILE A 111 -2.67 -5.19 7.16
CA ILE A 111 -1.31 -4.66 7.01
C ILE A 111 -1.31 -3.43 6.08
N ILE A 112 -1.96 -3.52 4.91
CA ILE A 112 -2.09 -2.39 3.99
C ILE A 112 -2.77 -1.20 4.68
N SER A 113 -3.87 -1.46 5.40
CA SER A 113 -4.65 -0.40 6.06
C SER A 113 -3.85 0.28 7.16
N LYS A 114 -3.15 -0.49 8.01
CA LYS A 114 -2.25 0.02 9.05
C LYS A 114 -1.21 0.99 8.47
N PHE A 115 -0.52 0.59 7.40
CA PHE A 115 0.55 1.41 6.85
C PHE A 115 0.05 2.62 6.04
N LYS A 116 -1.11 2.51 5.38
CA LYS A 116 -1.75 3.66 4.75
C LYS A 116 -2.22 4.70 5.77
N GLU A 117 -2.82 4.25 6.86
CA GLU A 117 -3.22 5.13 7.97
C GLU A 117 -2.00 5.78 8.62
N LEU A 118 -0.92 5.03 8.82
CA LEU A 118 0.33 5.57 9.34
C LEU A 118 0.92 6.65 8.42
N ALA A 119 0.92 6.42 7.10
CA ALA A 119 1.38 7.41 6.13
C ALA A 119 0.54 8.70 6.15
N LEU A 120 -0.79 8.55 6.27
CA LEU A 120 -1.71 9.68 6.38
C LEU A 120 -1.50 10.47 7.68
N THR A 121 -1.37 9.79 8.81
CA THR A 121 -1.39 10.40 10.16
C THR A 121 -0.03 10.89 10.65
N ALA A 122 1.05 10.14 10.40
CA ALA A 122 2.40 10.48 10.85
C ALA A 122 3.18 11.30 9.83
N PHE A 123 2.94 11.10 8.53
CA PHE A 123 3.74 11.69 7.45
C PHE A 123 2.97 12.71 6.60
N SER A 124 1.87 13.25 7.13
CA SER A 124 1.09 14.33 6.52
C SER A 124 0.65 14.04 5.07
N ASP A 125 0.32 12.78 4.77
CA ASP A 125 -0.03 12.32 3.42
C ASP A 125 1.07 12.59 2.37
N ASP A 126 2.34 12.54 2.77
CA ASP A 126 3.47 12.71 1.87
C ASP A 126 3.47 11.62 0.78
N ALA A 127 3.41 12.06 -0.47
CA ALA A 127 3.32 11.17 -1.63
C ALA A 127 4.47 10.16 -1.72
N GLY A 128 5.66 10.50 -1.22
CA GLY A 128 6.79 9.57 -1.24
C GLY A 128 6.71 8.49 -0.17
N PHE A 129 6.10 8.77 0.99
CA PHE A 129 5.78 7.73 1.97
C PHE A 129 4.62 6.85 1.50
N ALA A 130 3.60 7.42 0.86
CA ALA A 130 2.52 6.64 0.22
C ALA A 130 3.09 5.67 -0.85
N ASP A 131 3.97 6.16 -1.73
CA ASP A 131 4.68 5.33 -2.72
C ASP A 131 5.55 4.25 -2.05
N SER A 132 6.16 4.55 -0.90
CA SER A 132 6.94 3.57 -0.12
C SER A 132 6.05 2.45 0.44
N VAL A 133 4.84 2.76 0.91
CA VAL A 133 3.85 1.75 1.31
C VAL A 133 3.49 0.88 0.11
N ASP A 134 3.18 1.51 -1.03
CA ASP A 134 2.74 0.80 -2.22
C ASP A 134 3.83 -0.16 -2.75
N LYS A 135 5.09 0.28 -2.79
CA LYS A 135 6.23 -0.56 -3.17
C LYS A 135 6.47 -1.69 -2.19
N GLY A 136 6.47 -1.42 -0.89
CA GLY A 136 6.61 -2.44 0.15
C GLY A 136 5.54 -3.51 0.03
N CYS A 137 4.27 -3.10 -0.10
CA CYS A 137 3.13 -3.98 -0.28
C CYS A 137 3.23 -4.84 -1.54
N ALA A 138 3.56 -4.24 -2.68
CA ALA A 138 3.75 -4.96 -3.93
C ALA A 138 4.81 -6.07 -3.81
N LYS A 139 5.93 -5.81 -3.13
CA LYS A 139 6.99 -6.80 -2.97
C LYS A 139 6.54 -7.99 -2.12
N PHE A 140 6.03 -7.75 -0.90
CA PHE A 140 5.72 -8.86 0.00
C PHE A 140 4.46 -9.63 -0.43
N ILE A 141 3.48 -8.99 -1.07
CA ILE A 141 2.26 -9.69 -1.53
C ILE A 141 2.57 -10.69 -2.64
N ASN A 142 3.48 -10.36 -3.56
CA ASN A 142 3.84 -11.26 -4.67
C ASN A 142 4.98 -12.22 -4.30
N LYS A 143 5.84 -11.86 -3.34
CA LYS A 143 6.95 -12.68 -2.86
C LYS A 143 6.86 -12.83 -1.35
N ASN A 144 6.29 -13.93 -0.88
CA ASN A 144 6.22 -14.27 0.53
C ASN A 144 6.40 -15.77 0.75
N ALA A 145 6.28 -16.19 2.00
CA ALA A 145 6.47 -17.58 2.38
C ALA A 145 5.41 -18.52 1.75
N VAL A 146 4.17 -18.07 1.57
CA VAL A 146 3.08 -18.84 0.92
C VAL A 146 3.36 -19.04 -0.57
N THR A 147 3.78 -17.98 -1.29
CA THR A 147 4.14 -18.10 -2.72
C THR A 147 5.40 -18.94 -2.92
N ARG A 148 6.36 -18.85 -1.98
CA ARG A 148 7.57 -19.68 -1.98
C ARG A 148 7.26 -21.15 -1.73
N LEU A 149 6.40 -21.47 -0.76
CA LEU A 149 5.98 -22.84 -0.45
C LEU A 149 5.28 -23.49 -1.64
N ALA A 150 4.37 -22.74 -2.28
CA ALA A 150 3.67 -23.17 -3.48
C ALA A 150 4.55 -23.17 -4.75
N LYS A 151 5.81 -22.71 -4.67
CA LYS A 151 6.72 -22.47 -5.81
C LYS A 151 6.06 -21.67 -6.94
N SER A 152 5.14 -20.77 -6.60
CA SER A 152 4.32 -19.99 -7.52
C SER A 152 4.05 -18.61 -6.94
N SER A 153 4.57 -17.57 -7.59
CA SER A 153 4.25 -16.16 -7.28
C SER A 153 2.76 -15.83 -7.49
N LYS A 154 2.03 -16.72 -8.17
CA LYS A 154 0.61 -16.56 -8.50
C LYS A 154 -0.32 -17.01 -7.37
N LYS A 155 0.20 -17.68 -6.33
CA LYS A 155 -0.61 -18.23 -5.24
C LYS A 155 -1.42 -17.17 -4.51
N SER A 156 -0.87 -15.97 -4.32
CA SER A 156 -1.61 -14.83 -3.73
C SER A 156 -2.82 -14.43 -4.58
N ALA A 157 -2.71 -14.47 -5.92
CA ALA A 157 -3.80 -14.18 -6.85
C ALA A 157 -4.90 -15.25 -6.78
N GLU A 158 -4.51 -16.53 -6.70
CA GLU A 158 -5.44 -17.65 -6.54
C GLU A 158 -6.24 -17.58 -5.23
N LEU A 159 -5.56 -17.30 -4.11
CA LEU A 159 -6.20 -17.19 -2.80
C LEU A 159 -7.15 -15.98 -2.74
N LEU A 160 -6.77 -14.86 -3.36
CA LEU A 160 -7.64 -13.69 -3.48
C LEU A 160 -8.89 -14.02 -4.30
N ALA A 161 -8.76 -14.75 -5.42
CA ALA A 161 -9.89 -15.17 -6.25
C ALA A 161 -10.87 -16.07 -5.46
N LYS A 162 -10.35 -17.04 -4.70
CA LYS A 162 -11.17 -17.91 -3.82
C LYS A 162 -11.90 -17.12 -2.73
N TYR A 163 -11.23 -16.13 -2.14
CA TYR A 163 -11.87 -15.25 -1.16
C TYR A 163 -12.99 -14.42 -1.81
N CYS A 164 -12.75 -13.83 -2.99
CA CYS A 164 -13.77 -13.09 -3.72
C CYS A 164 -14.97 -13.98 -4.12
N ASP A 165 -14.76 -15.23 -4.56
CA ASP A 165 -15.86 -16.18 -4.82
C ASP A 165 -16.72 -16.39 -3.56
N THR A 166 -16.07 -16.61 -2.41
CA THR A 166 -16.77 -16.79 -1.12
C THR A 166 -17.64 -15.57 -0.77
N LEU A 167 -17.09 -14.36 -0.92
CA LEU A 167 -17.83 -13.12 -0.69
C LEU A 167 -18.98 -12.94 -1.68
N LEU A 168 -18.75 -13.16 -2.97
CA LEU A 168 -19.78 -13.01 -4.01
C LEU A 168 -20.94 -14.01 -3.82
N ARG A 169 -20.66 -15.23 -3.35
CA ARG A 169 -21.70 -16.19 -2.96
C ARG A 169 -22.51 -15.68 -1.77
N ARG A 170 -21.87 -15.15 -0.72
CA ARG A 170 -22.57 -14.56 0.44
C ARG A 170 -23.51 -13.40 0.03
N VAL A 171 -23.11 -12.57 -0.94
CA VAL A 171 -23.97 -11.49 -1.50
C VAL A 171 -25.25 -12.07 -2.11
N LYS A 172 -25.17 -13.16 -2.88
CA LYS A 172 -26.34 -13.81 -3.50
C LYS A 172 -27.37 -14.32 -2.49
N TYR A 173 -26.97 -14.56 -1.23
CA TYR A 173 -27.83 -15.09 -0.17
C TYR A 173 -28.25 -14.06 0.89
N GLY A 174 -28.10 -12.75 0.61
CA GLY A 174 -28.75 -11.67 1.39
C GLY A 174 -27.89 -10.94 2.43
N GLY A 175 -26.56 -11.12 2.43
CA GLY A 175 -25.64 -10.41 3.34
C GLY A 175 -25.10 -9.09 2.79
N GLU A 176 -25.93 -8.22 2.21
CA GLU A 176 -25.45 -7.19 1.26
C GLU A 176 -24.46 -6.16 1.82
N SER A 177 -24.69 -5.54 2.99
CA SER A 177 -23.90 -4.36 3.38
C SER A 177 -22.46 -4.66 3.82
N GLU A 178 -22.23 -5.65 4.70
CA GLU A 178 -20.91 -5.98 5.23
C GLU A 178 -20.03 -6.68 4.17
N THR A 179 -20.67 -7.51 3.33
CA THR A 179 -19.97 -8.26 2.28
C THR A 179 -19.50 -7.34 1.15
N GLU A 180 -20.26 -6.28 0.82
CA GLU A 180 -19.81 -5.25 -0.14
C GLU A 180 -18.59 -4.47 0.38
N LEU A 181 -18.55 -4.12 1.67
CA LEU A 181 -17.37 -3.49 2.28
C LEU A 181 -16.14 -4.41 2.19
N SER A 182 -16.32 -5.68 2.52
CA SER A 182 -15.27 -6.70 2.44
C SER A 182 -14.75 -6.89 1.01
N LEU A 183 -15.64 -6.84 0.01
CA LEU A 183 -15.27 -6.89 -1.41
C LEU A 183 -14.45 -5.67 -1.82
N ASN A 184 -14.82 -4.47 -1.38
CA ASN A 184 -14.05 -3.25 -1.64
C ASN A 184 -12.65 -3.31 -0.99
N GLN A 185 -12.56 -3.84 0.23
CA GLN A 185 -11.27 -4.04 0.89
C GLN A 185 -10.41 -5.10 0.18
N ALA A 186 -11.01 -6.18 -0.34
CA ALA A 186 -10.30 -7.16 -1.16
C ALA A 186 -9.68 -6.53 -2.41
N MET A 187 -10.32 -5.50 -2.98
CA MET A 187 -9.76 -4.75 -4.12
C MET A 187 -8.52 -3.94 -3.75
N MET A 188 -8.27 -3.64 -2.47
CA MET A 188 -7.01 -3.05 -2.03
C MET A 188 -5.84 -4.00 -2.26
N VAL A 189 -6.01 -5.29 -1.94
CA VAL A 189 -5.00 -6.33 -2.19
C VAL A 189 -4.81 -6.54 -3.69
N PHE A 190 -5.91 -6.57 -4.46
CA PHE A 190 -5.88 -6.72 -5.92
C PHE A 190 -4.96 -5.69 -6.63
N ASN A 191 -4.88 -4.46 -6.10
CA ASN A 191 -4.02 -3.42 -6.68
C ASN A 191 -2.54 -3.79 -6.68
N TYR A 192 -2.11 -4.63 -5.74
CA TYR A 192 -0.73 -5.05 -5.58
C TYR A 192 -0.43 -6.39 -6.26
N ILE A 193 -1.43 -7.09 -6.80
CA ILE A 193 -1.22 -8.36 -7.51
C ILE A 193 -0.60 -8.08 -8.89
N GLU A 194 0.54 -8.73 -9.17
CA GLU A 194 1.23 -8.66 -10.47
C GLU A 194 0.49 -9.45 -11.55
N ASP A 195 0.15 -10.72 -11.28
CA ASP A 195 -0.51 -11.63 -12.24
C ASP A 195 -2.04 -11.56 -12.11
N LYS A 196 -2.62 -10.48 -12.65
CA LYS A 196 -4.08 -10.26 -12.65
C LYS A 196 -4.82 -11.28 -13.51
N ASP A 197 -4.20 -11.79 -14.57
CA ASP A 197 -4.79 -12.80 -15.46
C ASP A 197 -5.09 -14.09 -14.70
N THR A 198 -4.18 -14.53 -13.83
CA THR A 198 -4.41 -15.70 -12.99
C THR A 198 -5.56 -15.49 -12.01
N PHE A 199 -5.65 -14.30 -11.39
CA PHE A 199 -6.81 -13.96 -10.55
C PHE A 199 -8.12 -14.10 -11.33
N PHE A 200 -8.21 -13.49 -12.52
CA PHE A 200 -9.44 -13.53 -13.32
C PHE A 200 -9.78 -14.92 -13.84
N ARG A 201 -8.78 -15.70 -14.28
CA ARG A 201 -9.00 -17.09 -14.71
C ARG A 201 -9.58 -17.94 -13.58
N VAL A 202 -8.96 -17.88 -12.40
CA VAL A 202 -9.41 -18.67 -11.24
C VAL A 202 -10.79 -18.22 -10.77
N LEU A 203 -11.05 -16.92 -10.76
CA LEU A 203 -12.36 -16.37 -10.43
C LEU A 203 -13.44 -16.81 -11.45
N TYR A 204 -13.10 -16.81 -12.75
CA TYR A 204 -13.99 -17.28 -13.80
C TYR A 204 -14.34 -18.76 -13.61
N GLU A 205 -13.33 -19.61 -13.34
CA GLU A 205 -13.52 -21.04 -13.09
C GLU A 205 -14.37 -21.32 -11.83
N ALA A 206 -14.22 -20.52 -10.77
CA ALA A 206 -14.90 -20.73 -9.50
C ALA A 206 -16.33 -20.13 -9.43
N ALA A 207 -16.52 -18.95 -10.00
CA ALA A 207 -17.71 -18.10 -9.79
C ALA A 207 -18.44 -17.70 -11.10
N GLY A 208 -17.84 -17.97 -12.26
CA GLY A 208 -18.42 -17.70 -13.57
C GLY A 208 -18.23 -16.25 -14.08
N PRO A 209 -18.73 -15.96 -15.29
CA PRO A 209 -18.53 -14.68 -15.98
C PRO A 209 -19.17 -13.48 -15.28
N GLU A 210 -20.31 -13.65 -14.62
CA GLU A 210 -21.01 -12.57 -13.90
C GLU A 210 -20.19 -12.03 -12.72
N ALA A 211 -19.50 -12.92 -12.00
CA ALA A 211 -18.61 -12.55 -10.90
C ALA A 211 -17.45 -11.70 -11.39
N VAL A 212 -16.81 -12.12 -12.49
CA VAL A 212 -15.73 -11.37 -13.14
C VAL A 212 -16.22 -10.00 -13.59
N ALA A 213 -17.38 -9.92 -14.25
CA ALA A 213 -17.98 -8.66 -14.69
C ALA A 213 -18.25 -7.72 -13.50
N THR A 214 -18.71 -8.25 -12.37
CA THR A 214 -18.97 -7.46 -11.15
C THR A 214 -17.69 -6.85 -10.59
N ILE A 215 -16.60 -7.64 -10.50
CA ILE A 215 -15.30 -7.15 -10.03
C ILE A 215 -14.72 -6.09 -10.98
N VAL A 216 -14.80 -6.32 -12.30
CA VAL A 216 -14.32 -5.36 -13.31
C VAL A 216 -15.13 -4.06 -13.27
N HIS A 217 -16.44 -4.13 -13.10
CA HIS A 217 -17.31 -2.96 -12.96
C HIS A 217 -16.98 -2.15 -11.70
N ARG A 218 -16.71 -2.83 -10.56
CA ARG A 218 -16.27 -2.16 -9.33
C ARG A 218 -14.93 -1.45 -9.53
N ARG A 219 -13.98 -2.09 -10.23
CA ARG A 219 -12.68 -1.49 -10.50
C ARG A 219 -12.79 -0.22 -11.35
N THR A 220 -13.58 -0.28 -12.42
CA THR A 220 -13.77 0.85 -13.33
C THR A 220 -14.54 2.01 -12.70
N ARG A 221 -15.44 1.77 -11.74
CA ARG A 221 -16.05 2.84 -10.91
C ARG A 221 -15.04 3.50 -9.97
N GLY A 222 -14.15 2.74 -9.35
CA GLY A 222 -13.09 3.28 -8.49
C GLY A 222 -12.09 4.16 -9.24
N GLU A 223 -11.70 3.76 -10.46
CA GLU A 223 -10.77 4.52 -11.32
C GLU A 223 -11.39 5.79 -11.96
N GLN A 224 -12.71 5.97 -11.92
CA GLN A 224 -13.33 7.24 -12.34
C GLN A 224 -13.13 8.36 -11.33
N HIS A 225 -12.84 8.04 -10.07
CA HIS A 225 -12.46 9.01 -9.03
C HIS A 225 -10.93 9.19 -8.89
N GLY A 226 -10.12 8.39 -9.60
CA GLY A 226 -8.67 8.53 -9.65
C GLY A 226 -8.11 8.00 -10.96
N LEU A 227 -7.70 8.92 -11.85
CA LEU A 227 -6.87 8.75 -13.06
C LEU A 227 -6.97 7.39 -13.80
N LYS A 228 -7.67 7.41 -14.95
CA LYS A 228 -7.79 6.30 -15.90
C LYS A 228 -6.43 5.77 -16.34
N THR A 229 -6.02 4.59 -15.85
CA THR A 229 -4.85 3.87 -16.37
C THR A 229 -5.19 3.06 -17.62
N SER A 230 -4.33 3.12 -18.64
CA SER A 230 -4.49 2.45 -19.95
C SER A 230 -4.67 0.92 -19.85
N ALA A 231 -4.19 0.30 -18.77
CA ALA A 231 -4.34 -1.11 -18.49
C ALA A 231 -5.81 -1.55 -18.30
N GLY A 232 -6.66 -0.69 -17.72
CA GLY A 232 -8.09 -0.99 -17.51
C GLY A 232 -8.88 -1.05 -18.81
N LEU A 233 -8.51 -0.23 -19.81
CA LEU A 233 -9.10 -0.22 -21.15
C LEU A 233 -8.65 -1.44 -21.97
N GLN A 234 -7.38 -1.82 -21.90
CA GLN A 234 -6.87 -3.01 -22.60
C GLN A 234 -7.52 -4.30 -22.06
N PHE A 235 -7.70 -4.42 -20.75
CA PHE A 235 -8.34 -5.58 -20.16
C PHE A 235 -9.83 -5.69 -20.52
N ARG A 236 -10.54 -4.56 -20.63
CA ARG A 236 -11.92 -4.52 -21.10
C ARG A 236 -12.06 -5.04 -22.53
N LEU A 237 -11.14 -4.63 -23.40
CA LEU A 237 -11.09 -5.10 -24.79
C LEU A 237 -10.73 -6.59 -24.89
N GLN A 238 -9.88 -7.10 -24.00
CA GLN A 238 -9.56 -8.53 -23.93
C GLN A 238 -10.75 -9.38 -23.47
N LEU A 239 -11.52 -8.90 -22.48
CA LEU A 239 -12.73 -9.58 -22.03
C LEU A 239 -13.84 -9.55 -23.10
N GLU A 240 -14.07 -8.39 -23.73
CA GLU A 240 -15.01 -8.26 -24.86
C GLU A 240 -14.61 -9.18 -26.03
N ALA A 241 -13.31 -9.34 -26.31
CA ALA A 241 -12.81 -10.26 -27.33
C ALA A 241 -13.01 -11.74 -26.94
N THR A 242 -12.74 -12.12 -25.68
CA THR A 242 -12.95 -13.51 -25.23
C THR A 242 -14.43 -13.90 -25.15
N ALA A 243 -15.32 -12.95 -24.87
CA ALA A 243 -16.77 -13.18 -24.89
C ALA A 243 -17.33 -13.40 -26.30
N HIS A 244 -16.64 -12.92 -27.35
CA HIS A 244 -17.03 -13.15 -28.75
C HIS A 244 -16.46 -14.41 -29.39
N VAL A 245 -15.43 -15.03 -28.81
CA VAL A 245 -14.80 -16.25 -29.37
C VAL A 245 -15.56 -17.54 -29.02
N GLN A 246 -16.51 -17.51 -28.07
CA GLN A 246 -17.33 -18.67 -27.69
C GLN A 246 -18.85 -18.48 -27.89
N GLY A 247 -19.24 -17.77 -28.96
CA GLY A 247 -20.62 -17.90 -29.47
C GLY A 247 -20.87 -19.31 -30.03
N PRO A 248 -22.06 -19.91 -29.86
CA PRO A 248 -22.28 -21.30 -30.21
C PRO A 248 -22.11 -21.50 -31.72
N VAL A 249 -21.28 -22.48 -32.10
CA VAL A 249 -21.29 -23.07 -33.44
C VAL A 249 -22.69 -23.66 -33.61
N ARG A 250 -23.53 -22.96 -34.36
CA ARG A 250 -24.82 -23.47 -34.82
C ARG A 250 -24.54 -24.52 -35.88
N GLU A 251 -24.73 -25.79 -35.53
CA GLU A 251 -25.18 -26.82 -36.49
C GLU A 251 -26.70 -26.92 -36.42
#